data_AF-A0A7S1CWD1-F1
#
_entry.id   AF-A0A7S1CWD1-F1
#
_cell.length_a   1.000
_cell.length_b   1.000
_cell.length_c   1.000
_cell.angle_alpha   90.00
_cell.angle_beta   90.00
_cell.angle_gamma   90.00
#
_symmetry.space_group_name_H-M   'P 1'
#
loop_
_entity.id
_entity.type
_entity.pdbx_description
1 polymer ?
#
loop_
_entity_poly.entity_id
_entity_poly.type
_entity_poly.pdbx_seq_one_letter_code
_entity_poly.pdbx_strand_id
1 'polypeptide(L)'
;RTDILENAATLENLKKLQGKSTLAIPFEQLDVALARKIFPEKAFEKIVVHGRGGYCFENNTLMLQILKAIGYNVRAGGGRVIISRIAAQTHLVSIVTFCTNGETEEYLVDIGVGGQTPRAPINISHL
;
A
#
# COMPACT_ATOMS: atom_id res chain seq x y z
N ARG A 1 1.73 7.57 -21.17
CA ARG A 1 3.13 7.45 -20.67
C ARG A 1 3.21 6.04 -20.10
N THR A 2 3.69 5.11 -20.93
CA THR A 2 3.42 3.67 -20.86
C THR A 2 4.71 2.93 -20.48
N ASP A 3 5.53 3.59 -19.69
CA ASP A 3 6.90 3.22 -19.34
C ASP A 3 6.94 2.23 -18.15
N ILE A 4 5.76 1.78 -17.70
CA ILE A 4 5.58 0.84 -16.57
C ILE A 4 5.61 -0.62 -17.07
N LEU A 5 5.75 -0.93 -18.36
CA LEU A 5 5.57 -2.32 -18.83
C LEU A 5 6.86 -3.12 -19.08
N GLU A 6 8.06 -2.57 -18.83
CA GLU A 6 9.30 -3.37 -18.77
C GLU A 6 9.50 -4.07 -17.38
N ASN A 7 8.43 -4.17 -16.59
CA ASN A 7 8.42 -4.51 -15.16
C ASN A 7 8.75 -5.98 -14.85
N ALA A 8 10.02 -6.29 -14.63
CA ALA A 8 10.35 -7.33 -13.67
C ALA A 8 9.89 -6.89 -12.26
N ALA A 9 9.33 -7.81 -11.48
CA ALA A 9 8.94 -7.62 -10.08
C ALA A 9 10.18 -7.50 -9.18
N THR A 10 10.89 -6.38 -9.28
CA THR A 10 12.14 -6.11 -8.56
C THR A 10 11.92 -5.16 -7.39
N LEU A 11 12.85 -5.16 -6.42
CA LEU A 11 12.84 -4.20 -5.32
C LEU A 11 12.98 -2.75 -5.80
N GLU A 12 13.72 -2.50 -6.88
CA GLU A 12 13.88 -1.15 -7.45
C GLU A 12 12.55 -0.61 -8.00
N ASN A 13 11.83 -1.43 -8.76
CA ASN A 13 10.51 -1.06 -9.27
C ASN A 13 9.49 -0.91 -8.13
N LEU A 14 9.60 -1.70 -7.06
CA LEU A 14 8.76 -1.58 -5.88
C LEU A 14 8.97 -0.23 -5.17
N LYS A 15 10.24 0.20 -5.02
CA LYS A 15 10.61 1.52 -4.48
C LYS A 15 10.02 2.66 -5.32
N LYS A 16 10.18 2.58 -6.64
CA LYS A 16 9.63 3.58 -7.57
C LYS A 16 8.10 3.64 -7.50
N LEU A 17 7.45 2.48 -7.45
CA LEU A 17 6.00 2.37 -7.40
C LEU A 17 5.44 2.96 -6.10
N GLN A 18 5.95 2.55 -4.94
CA GLN A 18 5.52 3.11 -3.65
C GLN A 18 5.76 4.62 -3.59
N GLY A 19 6.96 5.08 -3.94
CA GLY A 19 7.30 6.50 -3.93
C GLY A 19 6.40 7.35 -4.82
N LYS A 20 6.13 6.91 -6.06
CA LYS A 20 5.20 7.60 -6.96
C LYS A 20 3.76 7.56 -6.46
N SER A 21 3.34 6.44 -5.90
CA SER A 21 1.97 6.26 -5.38
C SER A 21 1.70 7.18 -4.20
N THR A 22 2.63 7.30 -3.24
CA THR A 22 2.51 8.22 -2.10
C THR A 22 2.42 9.68 -2.52
N LEU A 23 3.05 10.06 -3.66
CA LEU A 23 2.97 11.41 -4.20
C LEU A 23 1.67 11.67 -4.99
N ALA A 24 1.14 10.65 -5.64
CA ALA A 24 0.00 10.78 -6.55
C ALA A 24 -1.35 10.54 -5.87
N ILE A 25 -1.40 9.66 -4.87
CA ILE A 25 -2.63 9.22 -4.19
C ILE A 25 -2.69 9.89 -2.82
N PRO A 26 -3.57 10.89 -2.63
CA PRO A 26 -3.69 11.54 -1.35
C PRO A 26 -4.35 10.62 -0.32
N PHE A 27 -3.93 10.77 0.94
CA PHE A 27 -4.69 10.24 2.06
C PHE A 27 -5.86 11.19 2.37
N GLU A 28 -7.06 10.64 2.49
CA GLU A 28 -8.27 11.39 2.87
C GLU A 28 -9.28 10.51 3.58
N GLN A 29 -10.16 11.12 4.38
CA GLN A 29 -11.22 10.44 5.13
C GLN A 29 -12.58 11.11 4.90
N LEU A 30 -12.80 11.70 3.72
CA LEU A 30 -14.01 12.47 3.41
C LEU A 30 -15.27 11.59 3.46
N ASP A 31 -15.19 10.37 2.92
CA ASP A 31 -16.34 9.47 2.95
C ASP A 31 -16.65 8.98 4.38
N VAL A 32 -15.63 8.80 5.24
CA VAL A 32 -15.82 8.54 6.68
C VAL A 32 -16.51 9.72 7.35
N ALA A 33 -16.00 10.93 7.13
CA ALA A 33 -16.53 12.16 7.72
C ALA A 33 -17.99 12.44 7.31
N LEU A 34 -18.36 12.04 6.09
CA LEU A 34 -19.71 12.18 5.55
C LEU A 34 -20.60 10.95 5.82
N ALA A 35 -20.16 10.00 6.66
CA ALA A 35 -20.86 8.76 6.97
C ALA A 35 -21.30 7.96 5.72
N ARG A 36 -20.51 8.03 4.65
CA ARG A 36 -20.74 7.26 3.43
C ARG A 36 -20.19 5.85 3.58
N LYS A 37 -20.82 4.92 2.89
CA LYS A 37 -20.38 3.53 2.86
C LYS A 37 -19.06 3.42 2.09
N ILE A 38 -18.10 2.69 2.65
CA ILE A 38 -16.76 2.49 2.08
C ILE A 38 -16.64 1.03 1.65
N PHE A 39 -16.05 0.83 0.48
CA PHE A 39 -15.84 -0.48 -0.13
C PHE A 39 -14.37 -0.57 -0.58
N PRO A 40 -13.44 -0.98 0.29
CA PRO A 40 -12.02 -1.03 -0.04
C PRO A 40 -11.70 -1.88 -1.27
N GLU A 41 -12.48 -2.91 -1.55
CA GLU A 41 -12.37 -3.76 -2.74
C GLU A 41 -12.62 -2.98 -4.05
N LYS A 42 -13.33 -1.86 -3.99
CA LYS A 42 -13.59 -0.93 -5.12
C LYS A 42 -12.64 0.26 -5.14
N ALA A 43 -11.52 0.20 -4.42
CA ALA A 43 -10.57 1.32 -4.33
C ALA A 43 -10.07 1.79 -5.70
N PHE A 44 -9.92 0.91 -6.69
CA PHE A 44 -9.53 1.30 -8.05
C PHE A 44 -10.54 2.28 -8.69
N GLU A 45 -11.83 2.00 -8.61
CA GLU A 45 -12.89 2.87 -9.17
C GLU A 45 -12.87 4.24 -8.49
N LYS A 46 -12.76 4.28 -7.16
CA LYS A 46 -12.72 5.54 -6.42
C LYS A 46 -11.44 6.34 -6.70
N ILE A 47 -10.28 5.72 -6.52
CA ILE A 47 -9.00 6.42 -6.52
C ILE A 47 -8.54 6.72 -7.95
N VAL A 48 -8.59 5.72 -8.83
CA VAL A 48 -8.04 5.83 -10.18
C VAL A 48 -9.06 6.42 -11.14
N VAL A 49 -10.29 5.87 -11.19
CA VAL A 49 -11.30 6.32 -12.17
C VAL A 49 -11.88 7.68 -11.79
N HIS A 50 -12.18 7.91 -10.50
CA HIS A 50 -12.74 9.19 -10.03
C HIS A 50 -11.71 10.19 -9.50
N GLY A 51 -10.41 9.86 -9.52
CA GLY A 51 -9.34 10.79 -9.13
C GLY A 51 -9.38 11.22 -7.66
N ARG A 52 -9.84 10.34 -6.76
CA ARG A 52 -9.93 10.61 -5.32
C ARG A 52 -8.75 10.01 -4.55
N GLY A 53 -8.64 10.38 -3.28
CA GLY A 53 -7.79 9.66 -2.32
C GLY A 53 -8.58 8.58 -1.59
N GLY A 54 -7.97 8.02 -0.55
CA GLY A 54 -8.63 7.12 0.39
C GLY A 54 -7.91 7.08 1.72
N TYR A 55 -8.52 6.42 2.70
CA TYR A 55 -7.86 6.10 3.97
C TYR A 55 -7.04 4.80 3.86
N CYS A 56 -6.51 4.31 4.98
CA CYS A 56 -5.55 3.20 4.96
C CYS A 56 -6.04 1.93 4.24
N PHE A 57 -7.28 1.48 4.47
CA PHE A 57 -7.78 0.26 3.83
C PHE A 57 -7.98 0.46 2.32
N GLU A 58 -8.40 1.63 1.85
CA GLU A 58 -8.59 1.87 0.42
C GLU A 58 -7.25 1.97 -0.31
N ASN A 59 -6.33 2.81 0.20
CA ASN A 59 -5.02 3.00 -0.41
C ASN A 59 -4.20 1.70 -0.43
N ASN A 60 -4.15 0.98 0.70
CA ASN A 60 -3.37 -0.26 0.77
C ASN A 60 -4.07 -1.46 0.11
N THR A 61 -5.40 -1.45 -0.03
CA THR A 61 -6.08 -2.44 -0.90
C THR A 61 -5.75 -2.21 -2.37
N LEU A 62 -5.78 -0.94 -2.83
CA LEU A 62 -5.37 -0.61 -4.19
C LEU A 62 -3.91 -1.01 -4.45
N MET A 63 -2.99 -0.69 -3.53
CA MET A 63 -1.59 -1.09 -3.65
C MET A 63 -1.44 -2.61 -3.72
N LEU A 64 -2.13 -3.35 -2.84
CA LEU A 64 -2.13 -4.81 -2.86
C LEU A 64 -2.63 -5.38 -4.21
N GLN A 65 -3.71 -4.82 -4.76
CA GLN A 65 -4.26 -5.21 -6.06
C GLN A 65 -3.25 -4.95 -7.19
N ILE A 66 -2.62 -3.77 -7.21
CA ILE A 66 -1.60 -3.41 -8.20
C ILE A 66 -0.40 -4.37 -8.12
N LEU A 67 0.13 -4.60 -6.92
CA LEU A 67 1.30 -5.46 -6.70
C LEU A 67 1.05 -6.90 -7.17
N LYS A 68 -0.14 -7.45 -6.88
CA LYS A 68 -0.57 -8.76 -7.39
C LYS A 68 -0.64 -8.76 -8.92
N ALA A 69 -1.27 -7.75 -9.51
CA ALA A 69 -1.48 -7.67 -10.95
C ALA A 69 -0.16 -7.57 -11.74
N ILE A 70 0.87 -6.94 -11.17
CA ILE A 70 2.20 -6.81 -11.81
C ILE A 70 3.21 -7.89 -11.37
N GLY A 71 2.73 -8.96 -10.73
CA GLY A 71 3.51 -10.19 -10.51
C GLY A 71 4.36 -10.24 -9.23
N TYR A 72 4.16 -9.34 -8.26
CA TYR A 72 4.80 -9.50 -6.95
C TYR A 72 4.14 -10.62 -6.15
N ASN A 73 4.96 -11.42 -5.46
CA ASN A 73 4.47 -12.28 -4.39
C ASN A 73 4.14 -11.41 -3.17
N VAL A 74 2.86 -11.19 -2.91
CA VAL A 74 2.39 -10.22 -1.92
C VAL A 74 1.18 -10.70 -1.15
N ARG A 75 1.16 -10.43 0.15
CA ARG A 75 0.04 -10.70 1.06
C ARG A 75 -0.37 -9.45 1.84
N ALA A 76 -1.61 -9.45 2.32
CA ALA A 76 -2.07 -8.43 3.26
C ALA A 76 -1.49 -8.68 4.65
N GLY A 77 -1.16 -7.61 5.37
CA GLY A 77 -0.83 -7.61 6.79
C GLY A 77 -1.73 -6.66 7.57
N GLY A 78 -2.22 -7.07 8.73
CA GLY A 78 -3.00 -6.20 9.63
C GLY A 78 -2.12 -5.57 10.69
N GLY A 79 -2.24 -4.26 10.90
CA GLY A 79 -1.45 -3.48 11.85
C GLY A 79 -2.29 -2.76 12.91
N ARG A 80 -1.65 -2.41 14.02
CA ARG A 80 -2.19 -1.52 15.07
C ARG A 80 -1.38 -0.24 15.07
N VAL A 81 -2.05 0.91 14.94
CA VAL A 81 -1.38 2.21 15.06
C VAL A 81 -1.32 2.58 16.53
N ILE A 82 -0.13 2.47 17.14
CA ILE A 82 0.08 2.75 18.57
C ILE A 82 0.22 4.27 18.78
N ILE A 83 -0.92 4.92 19.00
CA ILE A 83 -0.98 6.32 19.45
C ILE A 83 -1.32 6.39 20.95
N SER A 84 -2.02 5.37 21.45
CA SER A 84 -2.39 5.20 22.86
C SER A 84 -2.17 3.75 23.30
N ARG A 85 -2.32 3.47 24.60
CA ARG A 85 -2.06 2.14 25.19
C ARG A 85 -2.98 1.02 24.70
N ILE A 86 -4.15 1.34 24.11
CA ILE A 86 -5.08 0.38 23.55
C ILE A 86 -5.31 0.74 22.08
N ALA A 87 -4.82 -0.09 21.17
CA ALA A 87 -4.96 0.11 19.73
C ALA A 87 -5.67 -1.10 19.10
N ALA A 88 -6.81 -0.84 18.45
CA ALA A 88 -7.47 -1.83 17.61
C ALA A 88 -6.64 -2.09 16.33
N GLN A 89 -6.86 -3.25 15.69
CA GLN A 89 -6.22 -3.57 14.41
C GLN A 89 -6.94 -2.82 13.28
N THR A 90 -6.60 -1.54 13.12
CA THR A 90 -7.27 -0.60 12.21
C THR A 90 -6.40 -0.21 11.02
N HIS A 91 -5.28 -0.90 10.81
CA HIS A 91 -4.38 -0.61 9.70
C HIS A 91 -4.18 -1.83 8.81
N LEU A 92 -4.04 -1.58 7.51
CA LEU A 92 -3.73 -2.58 6.49
C LEU A 92 -2.40 -2.20 5.86
N VAL A 93 -1.53 -3.17 5.60
CA VAL A 93 -0.28 -3.02 4.84
C VAL A 93 -0.13 -4.14 3.82
N SER A 94 0.77 -3.97 2.86
CA SER A 94 1.19 -5.04 1.95
C SER A 94 2.55 -5.58 2.37
N ILE A 95 2.71 -6.90 2.43
CA ILE A 95 3.99 -7.57 2.65
C ILE A 95 4.41 -8.26 1.37
N VAL A 96 5.51 -7.81 0.78
CA VAL A 96 6.09 -8.35 -0.46
C VAL A 96 7.25 -9.27 -0.13
N THR A 97 7.24 -10.47 -0.69
CA THR A 97 8.28 -11.48 -0.48
C THR A 97 9.16 -11.60 -1.73
N PHE A 98 10.47 -11.53 -1.54
CA PHE A 98 11.47 -11.83 -2.56
C PHE A 98 12.25 -13.08 -2.16
N CYS A 99 12.54 -13.95 -3.13
CA CYS A 99 13.45 -15.07 -2.96
C CYS A 99 14.72 -14.81 -3.78
N THR A 100 15.82 -14.46 -3.13
CA THR A 100 17.09 -14.12 -3.78
C THR A 100 18.17 -15.06 -3.29
N ASN A 101 18.87 -15.76 -4.19
CA ASN A 101 19.96 -16.69 -3.83
C ASN A 101 19.59 -17.76 -2.78
N GLY A 102 18.32 -18.19 -2.73
CA GLY A 102 17.82 -19.15 -1.75
C GLY A 102 17.41 -18.55 -0.41
N GLU A 103 17.61 -17.24 -0.21
CA GLU A 103 17.16 -16.52 0.98
C GLU A 103 15.81 -15.83 0.71
N THR A 104 14.98 -15.76 1.75
CA THR A 104 13.67 -15.09 1.70
C THR A 104 13.75 -13.76 2.43
N GLU A 105 13.42 -12.68 1.73
CA GLU A 105 13.30 -11.34 2.31
C GLU A 105 11.85 -10.86 2.22
N GLU A 106 11.33 -10.28 3.30
CA GLU A 106 10.01 -9.64 3.32
C GLU A 106 10.14 -8.12 3.49
N TYR A 107 9.39 -7.39 2.67
CA TYR A 107 9.33 -5.94 2.69
C TYR A 107 7.91 -5.46 2.97
N LEU A 108 7.78 -4.59 3.96
CA LEU A 108 6.55 -3.86 4.25
C LEU A 108 6.40 -2.70 3.26
N VAL A 109 5.26 -2.65 2.60
CA VAL A 109 4.84 -1.59 1.68
C VAL A 109 3.56 -0.96 2.22
N ASP A 110 3.59 0.36 2.34
CA ASP A 110 2.50 1.12 2.91
C ASP A 110 2.39 2.48 2.21
N ILE A 111 1.17 2.81 1.77
CA ILE A 111 0.80 4.11 1.20
C ILE A 111 -0.42 4.74 1.92
N GLY A 112 -0.71 4.27 3.14
CA GLY A 112 -1.99 4.51 3.84
C GLY A 112 -1.88 5.11 5.24
N VAL A 113 -0.68 5.43 5.76
CA VAL A 113 -0.51 6.07 7.09
C VAL A 113 -0.85 7.57 7.06
N GLY A 114 -0.90 8.17 5.87
CA GLY A 114 -1.02 9.62 5.69
C GLY A 114 0.35 10.30 5.68
N GLY A 115 0.50 11.46 6.32
CA GLY A 115 1.72 12.28 6.24
C GLY A 115 3.01 11.62 6.75
N GLN A 116 2.90 10.54 7.53
CA GLN A 116 4.04 9.77 8.07
C GLN A 116 4.33 8.49 7.26
N THR A 117 3.71 8.33 6.10
CA THR A 117 3.89 7.15 5.24
C THR A 117 5.36 7.00 4.80
N PRO A 118 5.97 5.80 4.94
CA PRO A 118 7.29 5.51 4.39
C PRO A 118 7.33 5.76 2.88
N ARG A 119 8.40 6.40 2.39
CA ARG A 119 8.57 6.68 0.96
C ARG A 119 9.20 5.54 0.16
N ALA A 120 9.53 4.43 0.82
CA ALA A 120 10.10 3.23 0.24
C ALA A 120 9.73 2.00 1.09
N PRO A 121 9.82 0.79 0.51
CA PRO A 121 9.58 -0.46 1.24
C PRO A 121 10.58 -0.62 2.38
N ILE A 122 10.12 -1.12 3.53
CA ILE A 122 10.95 -1.36 4.71
C ILE A 122 11.20 -2.86 4.83
N ASN A 123 12.46 -3.28 4.93
CA ASN A 123 12.77 -4.68 5.21
C ASN A 123 12.31 -5.02 6.63
N ILE A 124 11.49 -6.06 6.78
CA ILE A 124 10.87 -6.43 8.06
C ILE A 124 11.91 -6.99 9.04
N SER A 125 13.03 -7.54 8.55
CA SER A 125 14.11 -8.01 9.43
C SER A 125 14.77 -6.89 10.24
N HIS A 126 14.52 -5.63 9.89
CA HIS A 126 15.05 -4.44 10.56
C HIS A 126 14.00 -3.73 11.46
N LEU A 127 12.82 -4.32 11.67
CA LEU A 127 11.75 -3.83 12.55
C LEU A 127 11.76 -4.53 13.90
#